data_AF-A0A133UYD0-F1
#
_entry.id   AF-A0A133UYD0-F1
#
_cell.length_a   1.000
_cell.length_b   1.000
_cell.length_c   1.000
_cell.angle_alpha   90.00
_cell.angle_beta   90.00
_cell.angle_gamma   90.00
#
_symmetry.space_group_name_H-M   'P 1'
#
loop_
_entity.id
_entity.type
_entity.pdbx_description
1 polymer ?
#
loop_
_entity_poly.entity_id
_entity_poly.type
_entity_poly.pdbx_seq_one_letter_code
_entity_poly.pdbx_strand_id
1 'polypeptide(L)'
;METKEKILIGIALSCVFSVFLYYVMEVGPRSQRDERIKPLLENGLTREEAIQFDKYMADQDFRWPWEENPPYHGLEIKLARMWRRSPVTVGTLIHKYYLQGAKYHALIWLLKYPSPQPRFRTYSYWENVVNKAIYGDANGDGVSNYESILGEHAQVLHTLSPNPVAIYALEKGLPENLVKRLKIFESDLKMASWEKEVVDRVAENKLKNARLNWILENFEANPATIHALLRENLTAKWIEKIKPLGKDGLLKDWERHLIGHVKEIPPICLEWASQNQALKKNEKYLAYRFDELPPLFLENILSDGSISYEDWMQAKFLTGFSGKDLEDKSAEWICDPDLDNDGFTNEFENNSLFTDPYVHNQRKALVLYDNEYFEPTHRKNRLKAMVHFLEGKNKSERNRWSLEKAPTPGFGEVTTRTVGKINYHNIIENLSQNTDSDDVILFVFVGHGERNSPLKGLSYREIDNGLDKLKSNLKILIIDSCYSGNAIQDLGSENRLILTSSGENELAYGWFYYLFFSSMREKASDLNGNGYCSVLESFNRARKLVENRFGNHPKMSAKYKGENAYLVELYLGWKDEFR
;
A
#
# COMPACT_ATOMS: atom_id res chain seq x y z
N MET A 1 55.26 -15.16 72.80
CA MET A 1 56.05 -14.80 71.60
C MET A 1 55.14 -14.65 70.37
N GLU A 2 54.18 -15.55 70.16
CA GLU A 2 53.22 -15.52 69.04
C GLU A 2 52.45 -14.20 68.81
N THR A 3 52.10 -13.45 69.86
CA THR A 3 51.28 -12.23 69.70
C THR A 3 52.06 -11.06 69.08
N LYS A 4 53.37 -10.95 69.36
CA LYS A 4 54.22 -9.89 68.79
C LYS A 4 54.49 -10.14 67.31
N GLU A 5 54.65 -11.41 66.93
CA GLU A 5 54.88 -11.81 65.54
C GLU A 5 53.65 -11.55 64.66
N LYS A 6 52.45 -11.86 65.15
CA LYS A 6 51.19 -11.56 64.45
C LYS A 6 50.95 -10.06 64.25
N ILE A 7 51.29 -9.22 65.24
CA ILE A 7 51.18 -7.76 65.11
C ILE A 7 52.19 -7.22 64.10
N LEU A 8 53.43 -7.73 64.10
CA LEU A 8 54.44 -7.32 63.12
C LEU A 8 54.03 -7.70 61.68
N ILE A 9 53.48 -8.90 61.49
CA ILE A 9 52.95 -9.34 60.19
C ILE A 9 51.78 -8.45 59.75
N GLY A 10 50.87 -8.10 60.66
CA GLY A 10 49.73 -7.21 60.36
C GLY A 10 50.16 -5.80 59.93
N ILE A 11 51.15 -5.21 60.62
CA ILE A 11 51.71 -3.91 60.25
C ILE A 11 52.43 -3.98 58.90
N ALA A 12 53.23 -5.03 58.66
CA ALA A 12 53.92 -5.22 57.39
C ALA A 12 52.93 -5.35 56.22
N LEU A 13 51.87 -6.15 56.38
CA LEU A 13 50.82 -6.29 55.37
C LEU A 13 50.09 -4.97 55.13
N SER A 14 49.78 -4.18 56.17
CA SER A 14 49.13 -2.88 56.02
C SER A 14 50.00 -1.87 55.25
N CYS A 15 51.32 -1.84 55.52
CA CYS A 15 52.25 -0.99 54.77
C CYS A 15 52.37 -1.44 53.31
N VAL A 16 52.47 -2.75 53.05
CA VAL A 16 52.49 -3.30 51.68
C VAL A 16 51.19 -2.96 50.94
N PHE A 17 50.04 -3.10 51.60
CA PHE A 17 48.75 -2.77 51.00
C PHE A 17 48.59 -1.29 50.72
N SER A 18 49.07 -0.41 51.60
CA SER A 18 49.02 1.05 51.41
C SER A 18 49.91 1.52 50.26
N VAL A 19 51.12 0.94 50.13
CA VAL A 19 52.02 1.21 49.00
C VAL A 19 51.43 0.67 47.69
N PHE A 20 50.85 -0.53 47.72
CA PHE A 20 50.15 -1.11 46.57
C PHE A 20 48.95 -0.26 46.14
N LEU A 21 48.11 0.18 47.10
CA LEU A 21 46.96 1.05 46.82
C LEU A 21 47.40 2.40 46.24
N TYR A 22 48.45 3.01 46.79
CA TYR A 22 49.01 4.26 46.26
C TYR A 22 49.52 4.07 44.83
N TYR A 23 50.25 2.98 44.56
CA TYR A 23 50.77 2.69 43.23
C TYR A 23 49.64 2.46 42.20
N VAL A 24 48.62 1.68 42.57
CA VAL A 24 47.46 1.41 41.71
C VAL A 24 46.60 2.65 41.47
N MET A 25 46.38 3.46 42.50
CA MET A 25 45.44 4.59 42.42
C MET A 25 46.07 5.89 41.88
N GLU A 26 47.37 6.13 42.11
CA GLU A 26 48.02 7.38 41.68
C GLU A 26 49.03 7.16 40.54
N VAL A 27 49.87 6.14 40.63
CA VAL A 27 50.99 5.96 39.69
C VAL A 27 50.52 5.36 38.37
N GLY A 28 49.64 4.36 38.43
CA GLY A 28 49.04 3.72 37.24
C GLY A 28 48.37 4.73 36.29
N PRO A 29 47.37 5.53 36.76
CA PRO A 29 46.67 6.49 35.92
C PRO A 29 47.56 7.61 35.36
N ARG A 30 48.59 8.02 36.12
CA ARG A 30 49.56 9.03 35.66
C ARG A 30 50.43 8.47 34.53
N SER A 31 50.94 7.24 34.68
CA SER A 31 51.74 6.59 33.64
C SER A 31 50.94 6.40 32.35
N GLN A 32 49.70 5.91 32.45
CA GLN A 32 48.82 5.74 31.30
C GLN A 32 48.49 7.08 30.61
N ARG A 33 48.28 8.15 31.39
CA ARG A 33 48.07 9.49 30.83
C ARG A 33 49.30 9.98 30.08
N ASP A 34 50.48 9.87 30.69
CA ASP A 34 51.73 10.33 30.08
C ASP A 34 52.01 9.59 28.75
N GLU A 35 51.75 8.28 28.68
CA GLU A 35 51.82 7.51 27.43
C GLU A 35 50.78 7.98 26.41
N ARG A 36 49.54 8.24 26.85
CA ARG A 36 48.44 8.62 25.96
C ARG A 36 48.66 9.99 25.33
N ILE A 37 49.14 10.96 26.09
CA ILE A 37 49.37 12.34 25.61
C ILE A 37 50.71 12.51 24.88
N LYS A 38 51.63 11.54 24.97
CA LYS A 38 52.95 11.62 24.32
C LYS A 38 52.89 12.04 22.84
N PRO A 39 51.98 11.53 22.00
CA PRO A 39 51.87 11.97 20.61
C PRO A 39 51.44 13.44 20.46
N LEU A 40 50.70 13.99 21.42
CA LEU A 40 50.32 15.41 21.42
C LEU A 40 51.54 16.30 21.71
N LEU A 41 52.38 15.88 22.66
CA LEU A 41 53.65 16.56 22.99
C LEU A 41 54.60 16.55 21.79
N GLU A 42 54.75 15.39 21.15
CA GLU A 42 55.54 15.22 19.92
C GLU A 42 55.02 16.09 18.77
N ASN A 43 53.75 16.50 18.83
CA ASN A 43 53.11 17.39 17.86
C ASN A 43 52.99 18.85 18.33
N GLY A 44 53.78 19.25 19.33
CA GLY A 44 54.02 20.64 19.67
C GLY A 44 53.00 21.27 20.61
N LEU A 45 52.18 20.47 21.31
CA LEU A 45 51.44 20.94 22.48
C LEU A 45 52.36 20.95 23.71
N THR A 46 52.16 21.91 24.61
CA THR A 46 52.81 21.86 25.93
C THR A 46 52.21 20.73 26.77
N ARG A 47 52.91 20.34 27.85
CA ARG A 47 52.40 19.30 28.76
C ARG A 47 51.08 19.73 29.39
N GLU A 48 50.97 20.99 29.77
CA GLU A 48 49.75 21.58 30.31
C GLU A 48 48.61 21.55 29.28
N GLU A 49 48.86 21.98 28.03
CA GLU A 49 47.86 21.95 26.94
C GLU A 49 47.38 20.53 26.65
N ALA A 50 48.31 19.57 26.58
CA ALA A 50 47.99 18.18 26.30
C ALA A 50 47.19 17.54 27.45
N ILE A 51 47.53 17.83 28.71
CA ILE A 51 46.77 17.36 29.89
C ILE A 51 45.37 18.00 29.92
N GLN A 52 45.23 19.28 29.58
CA GLN A 52 43.93 19.93 29.56
C GLN A 52 43.05 19.39 28.44
N PHE A 53 43.59 19.18 27.24
CA PHE A 53 42.86 18.54 26.15
C PHE A 53 42.45 17.11 26.52
N ASP A 54 43.36 16.35 27.12
CA ASP A 54 43.09 15.00 27.61
C ASP A 54 41.95 15.00 28.64
N LYS A 55 42.00 15.85 29.67
CA LYS A 55 40.89 16.00 30.62
C LYS A 55 39.58 16.40 29.93
N TYR A 56 39.64 17.34 29.00
CA TYR A 56 38.46 17.78 28.26
C TYR A 56 37.80 16.63 27.48
N MET A 57 38.60 15.78 26.81
CA MET A 57 38.07 14.61 26.10
C MET A 57 37.51 13.56 27.06
N ALA A 58 38.08 13.43 28.26
CA ALA A 58 37.57 12.55 29.32
C ALA A 58 36.21 13.02 29.84
N ASP A 59 36.11 14.31 30.18
CA ASP A 59 34.91 14.94 30.74
C ASP A 59 33.73 14.96 29.76
N GLN A 60 33.97 14.69 28.48
CA GLN A 60 32.97 14.61 27.42
C GLN A 60 32.65 13.17 27.00
N ASP A 61 33.11 12.17 27.76
CA ASP A 61 32.92 10.72 27.51
C ASP A 61 33.38 10.23 26.13
N PHE A 62 34.26 10.96 25.43
CA PHE A 62 34.69 10.59 24.07
C PHE A 62 35.46 9.28 24.00
N ARG A 63 35.99 8.86 25.14
CA ARG A 63 36.98 7.80 25.27
C ARG A 63 36.67 6.97 26.51
N TRP A 64 35.40 6.75 26.85
CA TRP A 64 35.07 5.86 27.96
C TRP A 64 35.17 4.38 27.54
N PRO A 65 35.77 3.47 28.35
CA PRO A 65 36.45 3.73 29.62
C PRO A 65 37.81 4.39 29.40
N TRP A 66 38.06 5.46 30.17
CA TRP A 66 39.18 6.38 29.95
C TRP A 66 40.55 5.72 30.13
N GLU A 67 40.60 4.71 31.00
CA GLU A 67 41.77 3.96 31.45
C GLU A 67 42.34 3.02 30.37
N GLU A 68 41.57 2.69 29.33
CA GLU A 68 41.96 1.68 28.33
C GLU A 68 42.31 2.28 26.96
N ASN A 69 42.32 3.61 26.81
CA ASN A 69 42.47 4.21 25.49
C ASN A 69 43.91 4.19 24.97
N PRO A 70 44.10 3.92 23.66
CA PRO A 70 45.39 4.05 23.03
C PRO A 70 45.86 5.53 22.99
N PRO A 71 47.17 5.76 22.80
CA PRO A 71 47.71 7.11 22.56
C PRO A 71 47.01 7.84 21.41
N TYR A 72 46.93 9.17 21.52
CA TYR A 72 46.30 9.99 20.48
C TYR A 72 46.99 9.79 19.13
N HIS A 73 46.22 9.67 18.06
CA HIS A 73 46.79 9.46 16.73
C HIS A 73 46.05 10.22 15.64
N GLY A 74 46.77 10.51 14.55
CA GLY A 74 46.23 11.09 13.33
C GLY A 74 45.40 12.35 13.56
N LEU A 75 44.09 12.21 13.51
CA LEU A 75 43.15 13.33 13.42
C LEU A 75 42.82 13.90 14.78
N GLU A 76 42.96 13.11 15.84
CA GLU A 76 42.81 13.57 17.21
C GLU A 76 43.94 14.53 17.58
N ILE A 77 45.14 14.32 17.06
CA ILE A 77 46.27 15.25 17.18
C ILE A 77 45.94 16.57 16.45
N LYS A 78 45.30 16.49 15.28
CA LYS A 78 44.84 17.67 14.54
C LYS A 78 43.76 18.42 15.32
N LEU A 79 42.80 17.71 15.90
CA LEU A 79 41.76 18.27 16.77
C LEU A 79 42.37 18.95 17.99
N ALA A 80 43.37 18.35 18.63
CA ALA A 80 44.09 18.93 19.76
C ALA A 80 44.80 20.24 19.38
N ARG A 81 45.41 20.30 18.18
CA ARG A 81 46.00 21.54 17.64
C ARG A 81 44.97 22.63 17.36
N MET A 82 43.78 22.26 16.88
CA MET A 82 42.68 23.21 16.69
C MET A 82 42.16 23.71 18.05
N TRP A 83 41.99 22.78 19.00
CA TRP A 83 41.53 23.08 20.34
C TRP A 83 42.48 24.04 21.05
N ARG A 84 43.80 23.86 20.90
CA ARG A 84 44.82 24.79 21.39
C ARG A 84 44.60 26.23 20.89
N ARG A 85 44.20 26.40 19.62
CA ARG A 85 44.00 27.73 19.02
C ARG A 85 42.66 28.36 19.40
N SER A 86 41.62 27.55 19.56
CA SER A 86 40.29 28.02 19.98
C SER A 86 39.53 26.94 20.76
N PRO A 87 39.75 26.84 22.08
CA PRO A 87 39.11 25.82 22.92
C PRO A 87 37.58 25.94 22.90
N VAL A 88 37.08 27.18 22.86
CA VAL A 88 35.64 27.50 22.88
C VAL A 88 34.95 27.05 21.58
N THR A 89 35.55 27.33 20.42
CA THR A 89 34.98 26.93 19.12
C THR A 89 34.98 25.41 18.98
N VAL A 90 36.10 24.76 19.29
CA VAL A 90 36.21 23.30 19.20
C VAL A 90 35.28 22.62 20.20
N GLY A 91 35.19 23.14 21.43
CA GLY A 91 34.25 22.62 22.42
C GLY A 91 32.79 22.79 22.02
N THR A 92 32.43 23.91 21.38
CA THR A 92 31.08 24.13 20.85
C THR A 92 30.77 23.17 19.69
N LEU A 93 31.73 22.93 18.79
CA LEU A 93 31.59 21.97 17.69
C LEU A 93 31.39 20.54 18.23
N ILE A 94 32.22 20.15 19.19
CA ILE A 94 32.13 18.86 19.88
C ILE A 94 30.76 18.71 20.55
N HIS A 95 30.34 19.70 21.35
CA HIS A 95 29.10 19.63 22.10
C HIS A 95 27.85 19.62 21.20
N LYS A 96 27.77 20.52 20.22
CA LYS A 96 26.58 20.64 19.35
C LYS A 96 26.43 19.49 18.35
N TYR A 97 27.53 19.00 17.79
CA TYR A 97 27.47 17.99 16.73
C TYR A 97 27.58 16.55 17.23
N TYR A 98 28.18 16.32 18.40
CA TYR A 98 28.38 14.97 18.93
C TYR A 98 27.38 14.60 20.03
N LEU A 99 27.14 15.50 21.00
CA LEU A 99 26.34 15.17 22.19
C LEU A 99 24.83 15.39 22.00
N GLN A 100 24.42 16.37 21.19
CA GLN A 100 23.00 16.72 21.03
C GLN A 100 22.31 16.14 19.78
N GLY A 101 23.04 15.46 18.90
CA GLY A 101 22.47 14.79 17.73
C GLY A 101 22.73 13.30 17.77
N ALA A 102 21.71 12.47 17.52
CA ALA A 102 21.83 11.02 17.29
C ALA A 102 22.62 10.65 16.01
N LYS A 103 23.58 11.50 15.61
CA LYS A 103 24.41 11.38 14.41
C LYS A 103 25.87 11.51 14.84
N TYR A 104 26.44 10.40 15.28
CA TYR A 104 27.86 10.13 15.54
C TYR A 104 28.84 10.54 14.42
N HIS A 105 28.38 11.13 13.31
CA HIS A 105 29.09 11.16 12.04
C HIS A 105 29.69 12.51 11.68
N ALA A 106 29.31 13.63 12.33
CA ALA A 106 29.86 14.94 11.98
C ALA A 106 31.32 15.14 12.43
N LEU A 107 31.71 14.59 13.59
CA LEU A 107 33.10 14.64 14.05
C LEU A 107 33.99 13.67 13.26
N ILE A 108 33.48 12.47 12.92
CA ILE A 108 34.15 11.52 12.01
C ILE A 108 34.43 12.13 10.63
N TRP A 109 33.56 13.06 10.19
CA TRP A 109 33.64 13.72 8.89
C TRP A 109 34.66 14.87 8.86
N LEU A 110 34.76 15.67 9.93
CA LEU A 110 35.85 16.64 10.16
C LEU A 110 37.23 15.96 10.23
N LEU A 111 37.23 14.67 10.57
CA LEU A 111 38.41 13.87 10.77
C LEU A 111 38.67 12.88 9.60
N LYS A 112 37.95 12.83 8.48
CA LYS A 112 38.28 11.90 7.35
C LYS A 112 38.54 10.42 7.76
N TYR A 113 37.70 9.80 8.59
CA TYR A 113 37.73 8.33 8.69
C TYR A 113 36.89 7.69 7.56
N PRO A 114 37.36 6.61 6.89
CA PRO A 114 36.54 5.87 5.95
C PRO A 114 35.44 5.14 6.73
N SER A 115 34.18 5.56 6.56
CA SER A 115 33.03 4.80 7.06
C SER A 115 32.89 3.50 6.26
N PRO A 116 32.71 2.33 6.91
CA PRO A 116 32.57 1.04 6.22
C PRO A 116 31.19 0.81 5.57
N GLN A 117 30.26 1.78 5.58
CA GLN A 117 28.93 1.59 4.99
C GLN A 117 28.74 2.29 3.63
N PRO A 118 28.40 1.56 2.54
CA PRO A 118 28.47 2.11 1.17
C PRO A 118 27.25 2.94 0.70
N ARG A 119 26.27 3.26 1.56
CA ARG A 119 24.92 3.66 1.10
C ARG A 119 24.63 5.16 0.98
N PHE A 120 25.56 6.06 1.28
CA PHE A 120 25.30 7.51 1.19
C PHE A 120 26.36 8.25 0.37
N ARG A 121 26.22 8.18 -0.97
CA ARG A 121 27.10 8.85 -1.94
C ARG A 121 26.71 10.30 -2.29
N THR A 122 25.80 10.95 -1.56
CA THR A 122 25.17 12.22 -2.00
C THR A 122 25.48 13.46 -1.14
N TYR A 123 26.68 13.60 -0.60
CA TYR A 123 27.06 14.85 0.10
C TYR A 123 28.50 15.30 -0.21
N SER A 124 28.85 15.39 -1.50
CA SER A 124 30.10 16.01 -1.99
C SER A 124 30.20 17.52 -1.70
N TYR A 125 29.09 18.14 -1.30
CA TYR A 125 28.95 19.58 -1.21
C TYR A 125 29.79 20.23 -0.09
N TRP A 126 29.77 19.66 1.11
CA TRP A 126 30.53 20.19 2.24
C TRP A 126 32.05 20.04 2.07
N GLU A 127 32.49 19.11 1.21
CA GLU A 127 33.91 18.83 0.98
C GLU A 127 34.55 20.01 0.25
N ASN A 128 33.79 20.67 -0.62
CA ASN A 128 34.23 21.89 -1.31
C ASN A 128 34.23 23.13 -0.40
N VAL A 129 33.25 23.28 0.48
CA VAL A 129 33.18 24.41 1.42
C VAL A 129 34.32 24.35 2.43
N VAL A 130 34.60 23.17 2.99
CA VAL A 130 35.71 22.99 3.94
C VAL A 130 37.08 23.08 3.24
N ASN A 131 37.25 22.53 2.03
CA ASN A 131 38.52 22.66 1.31
C ASN A 131 38.84 24.11 0.93
N LYS A 132 37.83 24.95 0.64
CA LYS A 132 38.04 26.38 0.35
C LYS A 132 38.29 27.21 1.61
N ALA A 133 37.68 26.85 2.75
CA ALA A 133 37.86 27.52 4.03
C ALA A 133 39.25 27.33 4.69
N ILE A 134 40.06 26.38 4.20
CA ILE A 134 41.39 26.06 4.74
C ILE A 134 42.44 27.13 4.38
N TYR A 135 42.16 28.00 3.39
CA TYR A 135 43.04 29.10 3.02
C TYR A 135 42.48 30.39 3.62
N GLY A 136 43.14 30.88 4.67
CA GLY A 136 42.75 32.10 5.38
C GLY A 136 42.58 33.29 4.43
N ASP A 137 41.53 34.07 4.69
CA ASP A 137 41.10 35.25 3.93
C ASP A 137 40.47 34.99 2.54
N ALA A 138 39.46 34.12 2.43
CA ALA A 138 38.76 33.91 1.16
C ALA A 138 37.92 35.11 0.68
N ASN A 139 37.69 36.12 1.52
CA ASN A 139 37.01 37.37 1.18
C ASN A 139 37.98 38.52 0.83
N GLY A 140 39.29 38.33 1.01
CA GLY A 140 40.34 39.28 0.59
C GLY A 140 40.43 40.55 1.43
N ASP A 141 39.98 40.52 2.69
CA ASP A 141 39.97 41.68 3.59
C ASP A 141 41.26 41.82 4.45
N GLY A 142 42.21 40.89 4.29
CA GLY A 142 43.48 40.83 5.01
C GLY A 142 43.36 40.25 6.42
N VAL A 143 42.19 39.78 6.84
CA VAL A 143 41.91 39.28 8.19
C VAL A 143 41.28 37.90 8.09
N SER A 144 42.02 36.85 8.47
CA SER A 144 41.47 35.49 8.53
C SER A 144 40.42 35.37 9.64
N ASN A 145 39.17 35.69 9.32
CA ASN A 145 38.04 35.78 10.23
C ASN A 145 36.89 34.84 9.79
N TYR A 146 35.73 34.97 10.43
CA TYR A 146 34.57 34.12 10.18
C TYR A 146 33.98 34.29 8.77
N GLU A 147 34.12 35.46 8.17
CA GLU A 147 33.66 35.79 6.81
C GLU A 147 34.60 35.19 5.76
N SER A 148 35.89 35.11 6.07
CA SER A 148 36.93 34.47 5.25
C SER A 148 36.73 32.98 4.98
N ILE A 149 35.86 32.30 5.73
CA ILE A 149 35.54 30.87 5.53
C ILE A 149 34.53 30.68 4.39
N LEU A 150 33.71 31.69 4.12
CA LEU A 150 32.58 31.61 3.19
C LEU A 150 32.85 32.23 1.81
N GLY A 151 34.01 32.88 1.64
CA GLY A 151 34.38 33.55 0.39
C GLY A 151 33.51 34.76 0.08
N GLU A 152 33.42 35.13 -1.20
CA GLU A 152 32.66 36.30 -1.67
C GLU A 152 31.16 36.27 -1.29
N HIS A 153 30.61 35.10 -0.97
CA HIS A 153 29.21 34.91 -0.60
C HIS A 153 28.96 34.87 0.92
N ALA A 154 29.91 35.33 1.74
CA ALA A 154 29.79 35.35 3.20
C ALA A 154 28.52 36.05 3.71
N GLN A 155 28.02 37.04 2.97
CA GLN A 155 26.80 37.77 3.31
C GLN A 155 25.51 36.94 3.13
N VAL A 156 25.56 35.84 2.38
CA VAL A 156 24.40 35.01 2.04
C VAL A 156 24.51 33.56 2.50
N LEU A 157 25.64 33.10 3.02
CA LEU A 157 25.75 31.75 3.58
C LEU A 157 25.85 31.81 5.11
N HIS A 158 25.11 30.96 5.82
CA HIS A 158 25.24 30.83 7.27
C HIS A 158 26.25 29.72 7.58
N THR A 159 27.31 30.08 8.30
CA THR A 159 28.54 29.27 8.43
C THR A 159 28.35 27.97 9.20
N LEU A 160 27.40 27.94 10.14
CA LEU A 160 27.11 26.75 10.95
C LEU A 160 25.95 25.92 10.41
N SER A 161 25.21 26.43 9.43
CA SER A 161 24.00 25.80 8.90
C SER A 161 23.67 26.42 7.53
N PRO A 162 24.48 26.15 6.49
CA PRO A 162 24.31 26.79 5.21
C PRO A 162 23.05 26.25 4.54
N ASN A 163 22.21 27.20 4.15
CA ASN A 163 20.93 26.95 3.53
C ASN A 163 21.08 26.20 2.20
N PRO A 164 20.60 24.96 2.07
CA PRO A 164 20.73 24.17 0.84
C PRO A 164 20.15 24.86 -0.41
N VAL A 165 19.09 25.65 -0.23
CA VAL A 165 18.46 26.43 -1.31
C VAL A 165 19.34 27.60 -1.73
N ALA A 166 19.92 28.33 -0.77
CA ALA A 166 20.81 29.44 -1.05
C ALA A 166 22.08 28.98 -1.77
N ILE A 167 22.62 27.84 -1.31
CA ILE A 167 23.71 27.11 -1.95
C ILE A 167 23.37 26.82 -3.42
N TYR A 168 22.25 26.14 -3.65
CA TYR A 168 21.87 25.69 -4.99
C TYR A 168 21.57 26.88 -5.91
N ALA A 169 20.98 27.94 -5.37
CA ALA A 169 20.74 29.19 -6.08
C ALA A 169 22.05 29.85 -6.54
N LEU A 170 23.07 29.91 -5.68
CA LEU A 170 24.40 30.41 -6.04
C LEU A 170 25.07 29.53 -7.12
N GLU A 171 24.97 28.20 -7.01
CA GLU A 171 25.47 27.28 -8.04
C GLU A 171 24.80 27.49 -9.41
N LYS A 172 23.54 27.94 -9.41
CA LYS A 172 22.79 28.30 -10.62
C LYS A 172 23.09 29.71 -11.14
N GLY A 173 24.04 30.41 -10.51
CA GLY A 173 24.45 31.76 -10.90
C GLY A 173 23.42 32.83 -10.56
N LEU A 174 22.53 32.59 -9.59
CA LEU A 174 21.57 33.61 -9.15
C LEU A 174 22.28 34.72 -8.35
N PRO A 175 21.94 35.99 -8.60
CA PRO A 175 22.53 37.12 -7.88
C PRO A 175 22.13 37.09 -6.39
N GLU A 176 23.01 37.62 -5.53
CA GLU A 176 22.88 37.52 -4.07
C GLU A 176 21.57 38.10 -3.52
N ASN A 177 21.04 39.14 -4.15
CA ASN A 177 19.75 39.72 -3.74
C ASN A 177 18.58 38.73 -3.94
N LEU A 178 18.61 37.90 -4.98
CA LEU A 178 17.64 36.82 -5.18
C LEU A 178 17.92 35.66 -4.21
N VAL A 179 19.18 35.30 -4.01
CA VAL A 179 19.57 34.26 -3.04
C VAL A 179 19.06 34.60 -1.64
N LYS A 180 19.25 35.86 -1.18
CA LYS A 180 18.73 36.35 0.12
C LYS A 180 17.23 36.17 0.24
N ARG A 181 16.48 36.36 -0.85
CA ARG A 181 15.03 36.20 -0.88
C ARG A 181 14.63 34.73 -0.85
N LEU A 182 15.32 33.86 -1.60
CA LEU A 182 15.05 32.42 -1.66
C LEU A 182 15.37 31.69 -0.34
N LYS A 183 16.17 32.29 0.55
CA LYS A 183 16.51 31.69 1.86
C LYS A 183 15.30 31.28 2.69
N ILE A 184 14.17 31.96 2.54
CA ILE A 184 12.96 31.65 3.29
C ILE A 184 12.47 30.21 3.05
N PHE A 185 12.86 29.57 1.94
CA PHE A 185 12.55 28.18 1.63
C PHE A 185 13.06 27.17 2.68
N GLU A 186 14.04 27.55 3.51
CA GLU A 186 14.65 26.63 4.48
C GLU A 186 13.81 26.46 5.75
N SER A 187 13.18 25.29 5.87
CA SER A 187 12.48 24.87 7.10
C SER A 187 13.12 23.69 7.83
N ASP A 188 13.91 22.82 7.17
CA ASP A 188 14.38 21.55 7.76
C ASP A 188 15.83 21.13 7.44
N LEU A 189 16.66 22.05 6.92
CA LEU A 189 18.06 21.79 6.50
C LEU A 189 18.22 20.78 5.34
N LYS A 190 17.13 20.45 4.63
CA LYS A 190 17.17 19.68 3.40
C LYS A 190 16.55 20.50 2.29
N MET A 191 17.03 20.29 1.06
CA MET A 191 16.38 20.86 -0.11
C MET A 191 15.31 19.91 -0.62
N ALA A 192 14.06 20.32 -0.56
CA ALA A 192 12.96 19.59 -1.16
C ALA A 192 13.02 19.66 -2.69
N SER A 193 12.41 18.68 -3.37
CA SER A 193 12.39 18.61 -4.84
C SER A 193 11.67 19.82 -5.48
N TRP A 194 10.67 20.37 -4.80
CA TRP A 194 9.93 21.55 -5.28
C TRP A 194 10.74 22.84 -5.11
N GLU A 195 11.54 22.97 -4.05
CA GLU A 195 12.43 24.13 -3.83
C GLU A 195 13.47 24.21 -4.95
N LYS A 196 14.04 23.06 -5.30
CA LYS A 196 14.94 22.90 -6.45
C LYS A 196 14.30 23.42 -7.74
N GLU A 197 13.04 23.03 -8.00
CA GLU A 197 12.32 23.44 -9.20
C GLU A 197 12.07 24.95 -9.26
N VAL A 198 11.77 25.59 -8.12
CA VAL A 198 11.64 27.05 -8.05
C VAL A 198 12.96 27.73 -8.42
N VAL A 199 14.07 27.29 -7.84
CA VAL A 199 15.40 27.84 -8.13
C VAL A 199 15.76 27.66 -9.60
N ASP A 200 15.55 26.47 -10.15
CA ASP A 200 15.82 26.17 -11.56
C ASP A 200 15.04 27.12 -12.50
N ARG A 201 13.76 27.38 -12.22
CA ARG A 201 12.95 28.28 -13.06
C ARG A 201 13.30 29.75 -12.93
N VAL A 202 13.74 30.19 -11.75
CA VAL A 202 14.26 31.55 -11.56
C VAL A 202 15.56 31.71 -12.37
N ALA A 203 16.46 30.72 -12.32
CA ALA A 203 17.71 30.72 -13.07
C ALA A 203 17.49 30.71 -14.60
N GLU A 204 16.49 29.98 -15.07
CA GLU A 204 16.11 29.95 -16.49
C GLU A 204 15.34 31.23 -16.95
N ASN A 205 15.14 32.21 -16.07
CA ASN A 205 14.32 33.41 -16.31
C ASN A 205 12.88 33.10 -16.78
N LYS A 206 12.37 31.93 -16.39
CA LYS A 206 11.01 31.46 -16.73
C LYS A 206 9.96 31.86 -15.68
N LEU A 207 10.39 32.51 -14.60
CA LEU A 207 9.53 32.98 -13.53
C LEU A 207 9.48 34.50 -13.49
N LYS A 208 8.33 35.10 -13.83
CA LYS A 208 8.13 36.56 -13.75
C LYS A 208 8.29 37.05 -12.30
N ASN A 209 8.87 38.24 -12.11
CA ASN A 209 9.09 38.83 -10.78
C ASN A 209 7.82 38.88 -9.91
N ALA A 210 6.66 39.25 -10.47
CA ALA A 210 5.40 39.27 -9.71
C ALA A 210 5.03 37.88 -9.15
N ARG A 211 5.32 36.81 -9.92
CA ARG A 211 5.05 35.43 -9.51
C ARG A 211 6.06 34.96 -8.47
N LEU A 212 7.34 35.31 -8.62
CA LEU A 212 8.35 35.07 -7.59
C LEU A 212 8.00 35.77 -6.29
N ASN A 213 7.62 37.06 -6.33
CA ASN A 213 7.19 37.81 -5.16
C ASN A 213 6.02 37.11 -4.46
N TRP A 214 5.02 36.66 -5.22
CA TRP A 214 3.88 35.94 -4.65
C TRP A 214 4.30 34.66 -3.92
N ILE A 215 5.17 33.82 -4.51
CA ILE A 215 5.68 32.61 -3.86
C ILE A 215 6.41 32.98 -2.55
N LEU A 216 7.19 34.07 -2.58
CA LEU A 216 8.00 34.48 -1.44
C LEU A 216 7.18 35.12 -0.31
N GLU A 217 6.09 35.80 -0.64
CA GLU A 217 5.25 36.52 0.33
C GLU A 217 4.18 35.63 0.97
N ASN A 218 3.68 34.61 0.25
CA ASN A 218 2.57 33.74 0.70
C ASN A 218 3.09 32.41 1.24
N PHE A 219 4.15 32.50 2.03
CA PHE A 219 5.10 31.44 2.31
C PHE A 219 4.56 30.32 3.21
N GLU A 220 3.69 29.47 2.67
CA GLU A 220 3.43 28.09 3.10
C GLU A 220 3.43 27.19 1.86
N ALA A 221 4.45 27.39 1.01
CA ALA A 221 4.55 26.69 -0.27
C ALA A 221 4.80 25.20 -0.01
N ASN A 222 3.81 24.39 -0.33
CA ASN A 222 3.96 22.94 -0.39
C ASN A 222 4.11 22.51 -1.86
N PRO A 223 4.52 21.25 -2.12
CA PRO A 223 4.69 20.73 -3.46
C PRO A 223 3.49 20.94 -4.40
N ALA A 224 2.25 20.84 -3.89
CA ALA A 224 1.04 21.00 -4.69
C ALA A 224 0.86 22.45 -5.18
N THR A 225 1.03 23.42 -4.29
CA THR A 225 0.97 24.86 -4.60
C THR A 225 1.98 25.23 -5.68
N ILE A 226 3.21 24.71 -5.57
CA ILE A 226 4.28 24.98 -6.52
C ILE A 226 4.00 24.34 -7.87
N HIS A 227 3.54 23.08 -7.88
CA HIS A 227 3.16 22.41 -9.12
C HIS A 227 2.04 23.15 -9.86
N ALA A 228 0.97 23.51 -9.16
CA ALA A 228 -0.14 24.28 -9.70
C ALA A 228 0.28 25.63 -10.30
N LEU A 229 1.18 26.33 -9.63
CA LEU A 229 1.60 27.66 -10.03
C LEU A 229 2.60 27.60 -11.20
N LEU A 230 3.53 26.64 -11.18
CA LEU A 230 4.61 26.55 -12.16
C LEU A 230 4.24 25.73 -13.41
N ARG A 231 3.44 24.67 -13.25
CA ARG A 231 3.08 23.73 -14.33
C ARG A 231 1.71 24.06 -14.91
N GLU A 232 0.70 24.17 -14.05
CA GLU A 232 -0.69 24.36 -14.49
C GLU A 232 -1.10 25.84 -14.65
N ASN A 233 -0.21 26.78 -14.29
CA ASN A 233 -0.43 28.22 -14.38
C ASN A 233 -1.73 28.68 -13.69
N LEU A 234 -2.09 28.03 -12.58
CA LEU A 234 -3.33 28.31 -11.85
C LEU A 234 -3.32 29.69 -11.16
N THR A 235 -4.53 30.25 -10.97
CA THR A 235 -4.73 31.52 -10.25
C THR A 235 -4.73 31.28 -8.74
N ALA A 236 -4.54 32.36 -7.95
CA ALA A 236 -4.57 32.28 -6.48
C ALA A 236 -5.83 31.60 -5.93
N LYS A 237 -7.00 31.82 -6.57
CA LYS A 237 -8.27 31.19 -6.20
C LYS A 237 -8.21 29.65 -6.23
N TRP A 238 -7.57 29.08 -7.24
CA TRP A 238 -7.46 27.63 -7.39
C TRP A 238 -6.35 27.05 -6.51
N ILE A 239 -5.27 27.80 -6.35
CA ILE A 239 -4.16 27.43 -5.46
C ILE A 239 -4.65 27.24 -4.02
N GLU A 240 -5.53 28.11 -3.53
CA GLU A 240 -6.04 27.99 -2.16
C GLU A 240 -6.82 26.68 -1.94
N LYS A 241 -7.52 26.17 -2.97
CA LYS A 241 -8.30 24.92 -2.87
C LYS A 241 -7.43 23.66 -2.80
N ILE A 242 -6.24 23.68 -3.40
CA ILE A 242 -5.33 22.52 -3.44
C ILE A 242 -4.24 22.59 -2.38
N LYS A 243 -4.13 23.70 -1.66
CA LYS A 243 -3.17 23.88 -0.55
C LYS A 243 -3.21 22.73 0.46
N PRO A 244 -4.34 22.05 0.71
CA PRO A 244 -4.32 20.89 1.60
C PRO A 244 -3.58 19.65 1.06
N LEU A 245 -3.32 19.54 -0.24
CA LEU A 245 -2.55 18.46 -0.88
C LEU A 245 -1.04 18.65 -0.66
N GLY A 246 -0.26 17.57 -0.75
CA GLY A 246 1.20 17.60 -0.62
C GLY A 246 1.71 18.01 0.77
N LYS A 247 0.88 17.91 1.81
CA LYS A 247 1.23 18.23 3.21
C LYS A 247 2.37 17.38 3.77
N ASP A 248 2.63 16.20 3.21
CA ASP A 248 3.75 15.34 3.59
C ASP A 248 5.09 15.75 2.95
N GLY A 249 5.11 16.88 2.23
CA GLY A 249 6.29 17.39 1.55
C GLY A 249 6.61 16.66 0.25
N LEU A 250 5.77 15.72 -0.19
CA LEU A 250 5.86 15.03 -1.47
C LEU A 250 4.62 15.35 -2.31
N LEU A 251 4.76 15.23 -3.64
CA LEU A 251 3.62 15.32 -4.55
C LEU A 251 3.47 14.00 -5.29
N LYS A 252 2.44 13.24 -4.91
CA LYS A 252 2.13 11.93 -5.49
C LYS A 252 1.51 12.12 -6.87
N ASP A 253 1.60 11.09 -7.71
CA ASP A 253 1.11 11.17 -9.09
C ASP A 253 -0.41 11.44 -9.16
N TRP A 254 -1.19 10.86 -8.24
CA TRP A 254 -2.63 11.11 -8.14
C TRP A 254 -2.94 12.55 -7.71
N GLU A 255 -2.13 13.15 -6.81
CA GLU A 255 -2.27 14.57 -6.43
C GLU A 255 -1.96 15.49 -7.61
N ARG A 256 -0.95 15.17 -8.43
CA ARG A 256 -0.66 15.93 -9.67
C ARG A 256 -1.84 15.87 -10.63
N HIS A 257 -2.43 14.70 -10.80
CA HIS A 257 -3.60 14.55 -11.66
C HIS A 257 -4.78 15.40 -11.17
N LEU A 258 -5.09 15.39 -9.86
CA LEU A 258 -6.13 16.26 -9.29
C LEU A 258 -5.85 17.75 -9.50
N ILE A 259 -4.59 18.18 -9.39
CA ILE A 259 -4.20 19.57 -9.62
C ILE A 259 -4.40 19.96 -11.09
N GLY A 260 -4.09 19.06 -12.03
CA GLY A 260 -4.33 19.27 -13.47
C GLY A 260 -5.80 19.46 -13.80
N HIS A 261 -6.69 18.72 -13.13
CA HIS A 261 -8.14 18.73 -13.36
C HIS A 261 -8.91 19.56 -12.31
N VAL A 262 -8.23 20.42 -11.54
CA VAL A 262 -8.82 21.16 -10.40
C VAL A 262 -10.07 21.98 -10.75
N LYS A 263 -10.20 22.38 -12.03
CA LYS A 263 -11.32 23.20 -12.53
C LYS A 263 -12.57 22.37 -12.80
N GLU A 264 -12.41 21.07 -13.04
CA GLU A 264 -13.44 20.13 -13.45
C GLU A 264 -13.93 19.31 -12.26
N ILE A 265 -13.06 19.06 -11.27
CA ILE A 265 -13.40 18.28 -10.08
C ILE A 265 -14.19 19.10 -9.02
N PRO A 266 -15.19 18.51 -8.37
CA PRO A 266 -15.91 19.13 -7.26
C PRO A 266 -15.01 19.44 -6.05
N PRO A 267 -15.32 20.49 -5.26
CA PRO A 267 -14.54 20.83 -4.05
C PRO A 267 -14.43 19.69 -3.02
N ILE A 268 -15.48 18.87 -2.86
CA ILE A 268 -15.49 17.74 -1.92
C ILE A 268 -14.41 16.70 -2.24
N CYS A 269 -14.03 16.54 -3.51
CA CYS A 269 -12.97 15.64 -3.93
C CYS A 269 -11.61 16.08 -3.39
N LEU A 270 -11.35 17.40 -3.41
CA LEU A 270 -10.12 17.98 -2.87
C LEU A 270 -10.09 17.92 -1.35
N GLU A 271 -11.24 18.14 -0.71
CA GLU A 271 -11.37 18.01 0.74
C GLU A 271 -11.10 16.56 1.19
N TRP A 272 -11.77 15.59 0.57
CA TRP A 272 -11.57 14.17 0.82
C TRP A 272 -10.11 13.75 0.57
N ALA A 273 -9.52 14.15 -0.56
CA ALA A 273 -8.12 13.88 -0.90
C ALA A 273 -7.15 14.42 0.15
N SER A 274 -7.45 15.59 0.72
CA SER A 274 -6.59 16.21 1.74
C SER A 274 -6.60 15.51 3.09
N GLN A 275 -7.69 14.81 3.39
CA GLN A 275 -7.85 14.02 4.60
C GLN A 275 -7.22 12.63 4.45
N ASN A 276 -7.02 12.15 3.22
CA ASN A 276 -6.57 10.79 2.91
C ASN A 276 -5.19 10.78 2.24
N GLN A 277 -4.13 10.93 3.03
CA GLN A 277 -2.76 10.96 2.48
C GLN A 277 -2.26 9.61 1.93
N ALA A 278 -2.85 8.49 2.37
CA ALA A 278 -2.43 7.14 1.97
C ALA A 278 -3.57 6.38 1.29
N LEU A 279 -3.90 6.79 0.07
CA LEU A 279 -4.97 6.15 -0.71
C LEU A 279 -4.69 4.67 -0.98
N LYS A 280 -5.70 3.82 -0.77
CA LYS A 280 -5.80 2.44 -1.25
C LYS A 280 -5.84 2.39 -2.79
N LYS A 281 -5.71 1.20 -3.38
CA LYS A 281 -5.66 1.04 -4.85
C LYS A 281 -6.96 1.51 -5.53
N ASN A 282 -8.12 1.14 -4.98
CA ASN A 282 -9.44 1.57 -5.45
C ASN A 282 -9.66 3.08 -5.28
N GLU A 283 -9.22 3.63 -4.16
CA GLU A 283 -9.27 5.07 -3.88
C GLU A 283 -8.40 5.86 -4.86
N LYS A 284 -7.20 5.35 -5.22
CA LYS A 284 -6.36 5.93 -6.27
C LYS A 284 -7.03 5.86 -7.64
N TYR A 285 -7.64 4.72 -7.98
CA TYR A 285 -8.37 4.56 -9.24
C TYR A 285 -9.45 5.64 -9.35
N LEU A 286 -10.23 5.85 -8.29
CA LEU A 286 -11.27 6.86 -8.24
C LEU A 286 -10.70 8.27 -8.38
N ALA A 287 -9.63 8.59 -7.66
CA ALA A 287 -8.99 9.91 -7.71
C ALA A 287 -8.46 10.28 -9.12
N TYR A 288 -8.12 9.29 -9.96
CA TYR A 288 -7.72 9.50 -11.36
C TYR A 288 -8.89 9.68 -12.34
N ARG A 289 -10.13 9.64 -11.84
CA ARG A 289 -11.35 9.67 -12.66
C ARG A 289 -12.40 10.64 -12.11
N PHE A 290 -12.06 11.47 -11.13
CA PHE A 290 -13.00 12.43 -10.55
C PHE A 290 -13.53 13.44 -11.57
N ASP A 291 -12.75 13.77 -12.59
CA ASP A 291 -13.12 14.62 -13.72
C ASP A 291 -14.06 13.92 -14.72
N GLU A 292 -14.11 12.58 -14.69
CA GLU A 292 -14.96 11.77 -15.57
C GLU A 292 -16.29 11.38 -14.92
N LEU A 293 -16.46 11.69 -13.63
CA LEU A 293 -17.61 11.26 -12.83
C LEU A 293 -18.57 12.42 -12.54
N PRO A 294 -19.88 12.18 -12.41
CA PRO A 294 -20.83 13.24 -12.14
C PRO A 294 -20.57 13.90 -10.78
N PRO A 295 -20.61 15.23 -10.66
CA PRO A 295 -20.38 15.92 -9.40
C PRO A 295 -21.24 15.41 -8.22
N LEU A 296 -22.53 15.18 -8.48
CA LEU A 296 -23.47 14.71 -7.45
C LEU A 296 -23.13 13.26 -6.98
N PHE A 297 -22.55 12.42 -7.86
CA PHE A 297 -22.02 11.11 -7.47
C PHE A 297 -20.91 11.23 -6.45
N LEU A 298 -19.92 12.06 -6.79
CA LEU A 298 -18.74 12.29 -5.97
C LEU A 298 -19.11 12.91 -4.64
N GLU A 299 -20.11 13.79 -4.62
CA GLU A 299 -20.65 14.35 -3.37
C GLU A 299 -21.25 13.27 -2.47
N ASN A 300 -22.01 12.33 -3.03
CA ASN A 300 -22.62 11.24 -2.28
C ASN A 300 -21.59 10.25 -1.75
N ILE A 301 -20.69 9.73 -2.60
CA ILE A 301 -19.77 8.65 -2.16
C ILE A 301 -18.63 9.16 -1.28
N LEU A 302 -18.33 10.47 -1.30
CA LEU A 302 -17.28 11.06 -0.48
C LEU A 302 -17.82 11.70 0.81
N SER A 303 -19.14 11.85 0.98
CA SER A 303 -19.73 12.49 2.17
C SER A 303 -19.38 11.76 3.47
N ASP A 304 -19.23 10.44 3.39
CA ASP A 304 -18.95 9.58 4.54
C ASP A 304 -17.46 9.46 4.86
N GLY A 305 -16.59 10.11 4.07
CA GLY A 305 -15.15 10.11 4.24
C GLY A 305 -14.44 8.81 3.84
N SER A 306 -15.19 7.74 3.56
CA SER A 306 -14.67 6.45 3.10
C SER A 306 -15.45 5.96 1.88
N ILE A 307 -14.73 5.42 0.89
CA ILE A 307 -15.32 4.83 -0.31
C ILE A 307 -15.57 3.34 -0.04
N SER A 308 -16.82 2.91 -0.12
CA SER A 308 -17.21 1.50 0.01
C SER A 308 -16.79 0.69 -1.23
N TYR A 309 -17.00 -0.63 -1.17
CA TYR A 309 -16.74 -1.48 -2.32
C TYR A 309 -17.73 -1.19 -3.45
N GLU A 310 -18.98 -1.03 -3.07
CA GLU A 310 -20.12 -0.73 -3.93
C GLU A 310 -19.93 0.63 -4.63
N ASP A 311 -19.46 1.65 -3.90
CA ASP A 311 -19.14 2.97 -4.49
C ASP A 311 -18.05 2.87 -5.56
N TRP A 312 -17.02 2.06 -5.32
CA TRP A 312 -15.93 1.86 -6.27
C TRP A 312 -16.39 1.12 -7.54
N MET A 313 -17.20 0.07 -7.38
CA MET A 313 -17.78 -0.68 -8.51
C MET A 313 -18.70 0.23 -9.34
N GLN A 314 -19.56 0.99 -8.68
CA GLN A 314 -20.45 1.94 -9.35
C GLN A 314 -19.65 3.03 -10.09
N ALA A 315 -18.58 3.56 -9.49
CA ALA A 315 -17.70 4.49 -10.18
C ALA A 315 -17.10 3.89 -11.46
N LYS A 316 -16.66 2.64 -11.40
CA LYS A 316 -16.11 1.93 -12.56
C LYS A 316 -17.15 1.71 -13.65
N PHE A 317 -18.39 1.34 -13.28
CA PHE A 317 -19.52 1.28 -14.20
C PHE A 317 -19.75 2.62 -14.90
N LEU A 318 -19.86 3.71 -14.12
CA LEU A 318 -20.13 5.04 -14.64
C LEU A 318 -19.04 5.54 -15.60
N THR A 319 -17.76 5.22 -15.34
CA THR A 319 -16.66 5.56 -16.27
C THR A 319 -16.69 4.83 -17.62
N GLY A 320 -17.56 3.81 -17.77
CA GLY A 320 -17.78 3.13 -19.05
C GLY A 320 -18.68 3.89 -20.03
N PHE A 321 -19.41 4.91 -19.56
CA PHE A 321 -20.34 5.69 -20.37
C PHE A 321 -19.70 6.94 -20.96
N SER A 322 -20.22 7.40 -22.10
CA SER A 322 -19.79 8.65 -22.73
C SER A 322 -20.55 9.85 -22.12
N GLY A 323 -19.91 11.03 -22.07
CA GLY A 323 -20.35 12.17 -21.24
C GLY A 323 -21.83 12.58 -21.34
N LYS A 324 -22.44 12.51 -22.53
CA LYS A 324 -23.85 12.87 -22.68
C LYS A 324 -24.80 11.84 -22.06
N ASP A 325 -24.51 10.55 -22.21
CA ASP A 325 -25.31 9.48 -21.63
C ASP A 325 -25.20 9.49 -20.09
N LEU A 326 -24.03 9.87 -19.60
CA LEU A 326 -23.76 9.99 -18.19
C LEU A 326 -24.58 11.14 -17.59
N GLU A 327 -24.53 12.36 -18.12
CA GLU A 327 -25.28 13.50 -17.58
C GLU A 327 -26.80 13.24 -17.54
N ASP A 328 -27.38 12.73 -18.64
CA ASP A 328 -28.82 12.52 -18.78
C ASP A 328 -29.37 11.45 -17.81
N LYS A 329 -28.56 10.44 -17.47
CA LYS A 329 -28.99 9.31 -16.62
C LYS A 329 -28.40 9.32 -15.22
N SER A 330 -27.40 10.16 -14.98
CA SER A 330 -26.69 10.20 -13.71
C SER A 330 -27.61 10.49 -12.52
N ALA A 331 -28.59 11.38 -12.63
CA ALA A 331 -29.49 11.66 -11.50
C ALA A 331 -30.21 10.42 -10.94
N GLU A 332 -30.51 9.43 -11.78
CA GLU A 332 -31.11 8.15 -11.39
C GLU A 332 -30.05 7.16 -10.88
N TRP A 333 -28.90 7.08 -11.56
CA TRP A 333 -27.83 6.11 -11.29
C TRP A 333 -26.86 6.47 -10.16
N ILE A 334 -26.82 7.74 -9.80
CA ILE A 334 -25.88 8.30 -8.83
C ILE A 334 -26.19 7.81 -7.41
N CYS A 335 -27.44 7.50 -7.13
CA CYS A 335 -27.91 7.18 -5.79
C CYS A 335 -28.21 5.70 -5.57
N ASP A 336 -28.20 4.90 -6.64
CA ASP A 336 -28.53 3.49 -6.57
C ASP A 336 -27.49 2.61 -7.29
N PRO A 337 -26.61 1.91 -6.56
CA PRO A 337 -25.68 0.98 -7.17
C PRO A 337 -26.39 -0.25 -7.77
N ASP A 338 -27.67 -0.44 -7.48
CA ASP A 338 -28.52 -1.60 -7.80
C ASP A 338 -29.89 -1.08 -8.27
N LEU A 339 -29.95 -0.62 -9.53
CA LEU A 339 -31.07 0.22 -10.02
C LEU A 339 -32.44 -0.48 -10.00
N ASP A 340 -32.44 -1.80 -10.10
CA ASP A 340 -33.64 -2.62 -10.05
C ASP A 340 -33.85 -3.29 -8.67
N ASN A 341 -32.94 -3.03 -7.73
CA ASN A 341 -32.94 -3.51 -6.34
C ASN A 341 -33.03 -5.06 -6.27
N ASP A 342 -32.29 -5.75 -7.14
CA ASP A 342 -32.16 -7.22 -7.20
C ASP A 342 -31.00 -7.79 -6.36
N GLY A 343 -30.17 -6.88 -5.85
CA GLY A 343 -29.02 -7.11 -5.00
C GLY A 343 -27.66 -6.98 -5.71
N PHE A 344 -27.58 -6.78 -7.02
CA PHE A 344 -26.31 -6.67 -7.74
C PHE A 344 -25.89 -5.24 -8.04
N THR A 345 -24.58 -5.03 -8.13
CA THR A 345 -24.12 -3.77 -8.71
C THR A 345 -24.39 -3.72 -10.22
N ASN A 346 -24.83 -2.57 -10.72
CA ASN A 346 -25.03 -2.36 -12.17
C ASN A 346 -23.76 -2.73 -12.98
N GLU A 347 -22.57 -2.50 -12.41
CA GLU A 347 -21.29 -2.91 -13.00
C GLU A 347 -21.22 -4.43 -13.20
N PHE A 348 -21.56 -5.16 -12.14
CA PHE A 348 -21.51 -6.61 -12.13
C PHE A 348 -22.51 -7.18 -13.12
N GLU A 349 -23.72 -6.64 -13.18
CA GLU A 349 -24.71 -7.08 -14.14
C GLU A 349 -24.25 -6.93 -15.60
N ASN A 350 -23.80 -5.72 -15.96
CA ASN A 350 -23.40 -5.39 -17.32
C ASN A 350 -22.12 -6.15 -17.77
N ASN A 351 -21.13 -6.24 -16.88
CA ASN A 351 -19.82 -6.81 -17.23
C ASN A 351 -19.69 -8.32 -16.94
N SER A 352 -20.50 -8.84 -16.01
CA SER A 352 -20.27 -10.17 -15.41
C SER A 352 -21.48 -11.12 -15.54
N LEU A 353 -22.73 -10.63 -15.47
CA LEU A 353 -23.93 -11.47 -15.62
C LEU A 353 -24.54 -11.42 -17.01
N PHE A 354 -24.30 -10.33 -17.76
CA PHE A 354 -24.96 -10.04 -19.03
C PHE A 354 -26.49 -9.89 -18.89
N THR A 355 -26.96 -9.42 -17.73
CA THR A 355 -28.35 -9.02 -17.45
C THR A 355 -28.53 -7.52 -17.69
N ASP A 356 -29.78 -7.09 -17.89
CA ASP A 356 -30.11 -5.68 -17.99
C ASP A 356 -30.25 -5.08 -16.57
N PRO A 357 -29.35 -4.17 -16.15
CA PRO A 357 -29.39 -3.59 -14.80
C PRO A 357 -30.60 -2.69 -14.53
N TYR A 358 -31.47 -2.47 -15.54
CA TYR A 358 -32.73 -1.74 -15.37
C TYR A 358 -33.94 -2.66 -15.23
N VAL A 359 -33.74 -3.99 -15.30
CA VAL A 359 -34.82 -4.97 -15.27
C VAL A 359 -34.55 -5.98 -14.17
N HIS A 360 -35.36 -5.87 -13.10
CA HIS A 360 -35.28 -6.72 -11.92
C HIS A 360 -35.13 -8.21 -12.30
N ASN A 361 -33.92 -8.74 -12.18
CA ASN A 361 -33.66 -10.12 -12.54
C ASN A 361 -33.70 -11.02 -11.30
N GLN A 362 -34.52 -12.07 -11.38
CA GLN A 362 -34.62 -13.05 -10.33
C GLN A 362 -33.61 -14.17 -10.54
N ARG A 363 -32.94 -14.54 -9.45
CA ARG A 363 -32.07 -15.70 -9.40
C ARG A 363 -32.79 -16.87 -8.76
N LYS A 364 -33.05 -17.90 -9.55
CA LYS A 364 -33.76 -19.08 -9.10
C LYS A 364 -32.87 -20.30 -9.19
N ALA A 365 -32.73 -20.99 -8.07
CA ALA A 365 -32.02 -22.26 -8.01
C ALA A 365 -33.02 -23.41 -7.79
N LEU A 366 -33.03 -24.35 -8.72
CA LEU A 366 -33.73 -25.62 -8.59
C LEU A 366 -32.73 -26.71 -8.24
N VAL A 367 -32.76 -27.17 -6.99
CA VAL A 367 -31.87 -28.22 -6.47
C VAL A 367 -32.65 -29.52 -6.31
N LEU A 368 -32.43 -30.45 -7.22
CA LEU A 368 -33.02 -31.77 -7.21
C LEU A 368 -32.01 -32.80 -6.72
N TYR A 369 -32.45 -33.67 -5.81
CA TYR A 369 -31.58 -34.72 -5.30
C TYR A 369 -32.28 -36.05 -5.07
N ASP A 370 -31.54 -37.13 -5.22
CA ASP A 370 -32.01 -38.50 -4.99
C ASP A 370 -31.79 -38.91 -3.52
N ASN A 371 -32.86 -39.20 -2.77
CA ASN A 371 -32.76 -39.55 -1.35
C ASN A 371 -31.86 -40.77 -1.09
N GLU A 372 -31.94 -41.79 -1.94
CA GLU A 372 -31.19 -43.05 -1.77
C GLU A 372 -29.68 -42.79 -1.91
N TYR A 373 -29.31 -41.77 -2.69
CA TYR A 373 -27.94 -41.35 -2.88
C TYR A 373 -27.29 -40.70 -1.64
N PHE A 374 -28.10 -40.15 -0.72
CA PHE A 374 -27.65 -39.31 0.41
C PHE A 374 -27.62 -40.03 1.77
N GLU A 375 -27.78 -41.36 1.81
CA GLU A 375 -27.67 -42.21 3.01
C GLU A 375 -26.42 -41.91 3.89
N PRO A 376 -25.24 -41.54 3.35
CA PRO A 376 -24.13 -41.05 4.18
C PRO A 376 -24.26 -39.58 4.61
N THR A 377 -24.15 -39.31 5.93
CA THR A 377 -24.22 -37.96 6.54
C THR A 377 -23.36 -36.90 5.84
N HIS A 378 -22.19 -37.27 5.31
CA HIS A 378 -21.25 -36.33 4.71
C HIS A 378 -21.77 -35.72 3.39
N ARG A 379 -22.54 -36.46 2.58
CA ARG A 379 -23.12 -35.93 1.32
C ARG A 379 -24.22 -34.91 1.65
N LYS A 380 -25.06 -35.22 2.64
CA LYS A 380 -26.11 -34.32 3.12
C LYS A 380 -25.53 -32.98 3.61
N ASN A 381 -24.41 -33.03 4.31
CA ASN A 381 -23.72 -31.81 4.77
C ASN A 381 -23.16 -30.98 3.61
N ARG A 382 -22.69 -31.59 2.53
CA ARG A 382 -22.23 -30.85 1.33
C ARG A 382 -23.37 -30.23 0.56
N LEU A 383 -24.49 -30.94 0.39
CA LEU A 383 -25.69 -30.39 -0.21
C LEU A 383 -26.18 -29.18 0.58
N LYS A 384 -26.24 -29.29 1.92
CA LYS A 384 -26.55 -28.16 2.80
C LYS A 384 -25.56 -27.00 2.64
N ALA A 385 -24.26 -27.28 2.57
CA ALA A 385 -23.25 -26.23 2.38
C ALA A 385 -23.42 -25.50 1.04
N MET A 386 -23.76 -26.21 -0.04
CA MET A 386 -24.11 -25.60 -1.33
C MET A 386 -25.40 -24.78 -1.22
N VAL A 387 -26.46 -25.32 -0.65
CA VAL A 387 -27.74 -24.60 -0.50
C VAL A 387 -27.53 -23.32 0.31
N HIS A 388 -26.79 -23.37 1.42
CA HIS A 388 -26.45 -22.17 2.19
C HIS A 388 -25.57 -21.18 1.43
N PHE A 389 -24.71 -21.66 0.52
CA PHE A 389 -23.97 -20.77 -0.37
C PHE A 389 -24.92 -20.06 -1.34
N LEU A 390 -25.87 -20.80 -1.93
CA LEU A 390 -26.85 -20.25 -2.87
C LEU A 390 -27.83 -19.29 -2.20
N GLU A 391 -28.36 -19.61 -1.01
CA GLU A 391 -29.29 -18.73 -0.28
C GLU A 391 -28.68 -17.38 0.12
N GLY A 392 -27.35 -17.25 0.07
CA GLY A 392 -26.66 -16.11 0.68
C GLY A 392 -26.79 -16.11 2.21
N LYS A 393 -25.98 -15.29 2.90
CA LYS A 393 -25.91 -15.34 4.37
C LYS A 393 -27.20 -14.86 5.04
N ASN A 394 -27.90 -15.81 5.66
CA ASN A 394 -29.00 -15.59 6.60
C ASN A 394 -28.59 -14.67 7.79
N LYS A 395 -29.54 -13.86 8.28
CA LYS A 395 -29.39 -12.70 9.22
C LYS A 395 -28.55 -12.91 10.50
N SER A 396 -28.26 -14.13 10.94
CA SER A 396 -27.66 -14.43 12.25
C SER A 396 -26.13 -14.56 12.27
N GLU A 397 -25.46 -14.72 11.12
CA GLU A 397 -23.99 -14.86 11.06
C GLU A 397 -23.22 -13.53 10.90
N ARG A 398 -23.92 -12.39 11.01
CA ARG A 398 -23.33 -11.03 10.90
C ARG A 398 -22.13 -10.77 11.82
N ASN A 399 -21.92 -11.58 12.87
CA ASN A 399 -20.95 -11.29 13.94
C ASN A 399 -19.77 -12.27 14.09
N ARG A 400 -19.49 -13.20 13.15
CA ARG A 400 -18.38 -14.17 13.34
C ARG A 400 -17.24 -14.16 12.33
N TRP A 401 -17.32 -13.40 11.24
CA TRP A 401 -16.19 -13.17 10.34
C TRP A 401 -16.20 -11.71 9.88
N SER A 402 -15.71 -10.83 10.74
CA SER A 402 -15.36 -9.46 10.38
C SER A 402 -14.05 -9.46 9.59
N LEU A 403 -14.14 -9.24 8.29
CA LEU A 403 -13.15 -8.57 7.43
C LEU A 403 -13.91 -8.17 6.16
N GLU A 404 -14.64 -7.05 6.28
CA GLU A 404 -15.02 -6.06 5.24
C GLU A 404 -15.73 -6.59 3.98
N LYS A 405 -17.05 -6.75 4.05
CA LYS A 405 -18.10 -5.84 3.49
C LYS A 405 -18.20 -5.87 1.95
N ALA A 406 -18.79 -6.95 1.44
CA ALA A 406 -19.72 -6.88 0.32
C ALA A 406 -20.90 -7.82 0.67
N PRO A 407 -22.17 -7.43 0.47
CA PRO A 407 -23.25 -8.38 0.46
C PRO A 407 -22.97 -9.39 -0.66
N THR A 408 -23.07 -10.69 -0.36
CA THR A 408 -23.18 -11.69 -1.43
C THR A 408 -24.67 -11.88 -1.64
N PRO A 409 -25.25 -11.32 -2.70
CA PRO A 409 -26.66 -11.48 -2.96
C PRO A 409 -26.87 -12.98 -3.20
N GLY A 410 -27.72 -13.63 -2.41
CA GLY A 410 -28.08 -15.03 -2.65
C GLY A 410 -29.04 -15.17 -3.82
N PHE A 411 -29.24 -16.37 -4.31
CA PHE A 411 -30.38 -16.73 -5.15
C PHE A 411 -31.66 -16.42 -4.37
N GLY A 412 -32.49 -15.52 -4.92
CA GLY A 412 -33.73 -15.04 -4.31
C GLY A 412 -34.74 -16.16 -4.02
N GLU A 413 -34.66 -17.27 -4.75
CA GLU A 413 -35.41 -18.50 -4.47
C GLU A 413 -34.55 -19.75 -4.65
N VAL A 414 -34.43 -20.58 -3.59
CA VAL A 414 -33.76 -21.89 -3.65
C VAL A 414 -34.76 -22.99 -3.29
N THR A 415 -35.20 -23.76 -4.28
CA THR A 415 -36.10 -24.90 -4.07
C THR A 415 -35.30 -26.20 -3.99
N THR A 416 -35.34 -26.86 -2.83
CA THR A 416 -34.73 -28.18 -2.61
C THR A 416 -35.80 -29.28 -2.51
N ARG A 417 -35.78 -30.27 -3.39
CA ARG A 417 -36.77 -31.38 -3.37
C ARG A 417 -36.13 -32.72 -3.69
N THR A 418 -36.67 -33.75 -3.04
CA THR A 418 -36.40 -35.15 -3.41
C THR A 418 -37.06 -35.41 -4.76
N VAL A 419 -36.33 -36.04 -5.66
CA VAL A 419 -36.81 -36.19 -7.04
C VAL A 419 -37.98 -37.17 -7.09
N GLY A 420 -39.10 -36.71 -7.63
CA GLY A 420 -40.24 -37.52 -8.06
C GLY A 420 -40.91 -36.83 -9.24
N LYS A 421 -41.37 -37.60 -10.24
CA LYS A 421 -41.88 -37.06 -11.53
C LYS A 421 -42.97 -36.00 -11.37
N ILE A 422 -43.91 -36.21 -10.44
CA ILE A 422 -45.01 -35.28 -10.14
C ILE A 422 -44.47 -33.95 -9.58
N ASN A 423 -43.41 -34.00 -8.77
CA ASN A 423 -42.83 -32.81 -8.17
C ASN A 423 -42.08 -31.96 -9.22
N TYR A 424 -41.39 -32.59 -10.18
CA TYR A 424 -40.64 -31.87 -11.21
C TYR A 424 -41.55 -30.97 -12.07
N HIS A 425 -42.62 -31.52 -12.63
CA HIS A 425 -43.51 -30.77 -13.52
C HIS A 425 -44.21 -29.60 -12.82
N ASN A 426 -44.65 -29.79 -11.57
CA ASN A 426 -45.28 -28.71 -10.79
C ASN A 426 -44.30 -27.57 -10.50
N ILE A 427 -43.03 -27.89 -10.23
CA ILE A 427 -42.00 -26.87 -9.98
C ILE A 427 -41.69 -26.11 -11.28
N ILE A 428 -41.51 -26.80 -12.39
CA ILE A 428 -41.27 -26.17 -13.70
C ILE A 428 -42.43 -25.27 -14.09
N GLU A 429 -43.67 -25.73 -13.92
CA GLU A 429 -44.85 -24.93 -14.25
C GLU A 429 -44.90 -23.65 -13.40
N ASN A 430 -44.67 -23.76 -12.09
CA ASN A 430 -44.60 -22.60 -11.20
C ASN A 430 -43.46 -21.63 -11.59
N LEU A 431 -42.25 -22.15 -11.85
CA LEU A 431 -41.12 -21.34 -12.29
C LEU A 431 -41.46 -20.63 -13.61
N SER A 432 -42.03 -21.32 -14.60
CA SER A 432 -42.35 -20.74 -15.92
C SER A 432 -43.33 -19.57 -15.87
N GLN A 433 -44.21 -19.55 -14.87
CA GLN A 433 -45.18 -18.46 -14.66
C GLN A 433 -44.55 -17.25 -13.98
N ASN A 434 -43.43 -17.44 -13.27
CA ASN A 434 -42.78 -16.42 -12.48
C ASN A 434 -41.40 -16.06 -13.01
N THR A 435 -41.01 -16.51 -14.21
CA THR A 435 -39.71 -16.18 -14.81
C THR A 435 -39.84 -15.37 -16.09
N ASP A 436 -38.91 -14.45 -16.30
CA ASP A 436 -38.74 -13.71 -17.55
C ASP A 436 -37.39 -13.98 -18.23
N SER A 437 -37.03 -13.14 -19.20
CA SER A 437 -35.83 -13.30 -20.02
C SER A 437 -34.54 -12.87 -19.34
N ASP A 438 -34.60 -11.97 -18.35
CA ASP A 438 -33.42 -11.43 -17.65
C ASP A 438 -33.06 -12.27 -16.42
N ASP A 439 -34.01 -13.05 -15.90
CA ASP A 439 -33.74 -14.03 -14.83
C ASP A 439 -32.56 -14.97 -15.12
N VAL A 440 -31.85 -15.37 -14.06
CA VAL A 440 -30.82 -16.40 -14.11
C VAL A 440 -31.31 -17.68 -13.44
N ILE A 441 -31.32 -18.79 -14.18
CA ILE A 441 -31.76 -20.09 -13.67
C ILE A 441 -30.57 -21.00 -13.43
N LEU A 442 -30.42 -21.44 -12.18
CA LEU A 442 -29.47 -22.48 -11.80
C LEU A 442 -30.22 -23.80 -11.55
N PHE A 443 -29.94 -24.82 -12.35
CA PHE A 443 -30.47 -26.16 -12.15
C PHE A 443 -29.37 -27.07 -11.64
N VAL A 444 -29.54 -27.68 -10.46
CA VAL A 444 -28.57 -28.62 -9.89
C VAL A 444 -29.26 -29.96 -9.65
N PHE A 445 -28.75 -31.00 -10.29
CA PHE A 445 -29.14 -32.38 -10.01
C PHE A 445 -28.00 -33.13 -9.32
N VAL A 446 -28.30 -33.79 -8.20
CA VAL A 446 -27.35 -34.66 -7.50
C VAL A 446 -27.98 -36.01 -7.17
N GLY A 447 -27.47 -37.10 -7.75
CA GLY A 447 -28.04 -38.42 -7.48
C GLY A 447 -27.33 -39.56 -8.19
N HIS A 448 -27.96 -40.74 -8.16
CA HIS A 448 -27.60 -41.81 -9.08
C HIS A 448 -27.84 -41.39 -10.54
N GLY A 449 -27.45 -42.20 -11.50
CA GLY A 449 -27.66 -41.89 -12.92
C GLY A 449 -27.49 -43.13 -13.80
N GLU A 450 -28.22 -43.13 -14.90
CA GLU A 450 -28.10 -44.09 -16.00
C GLU A 450 -27.75 -43.33 -17.28
N ARG A 451 -27.32 -44.05 -18.32
CA ARG A 451 -26.79 -43.45 -19.57
C ARG A 451 -27.67 -42.35 -20.17
N ASN A 452 -29.00 -42.46 -20.09
CA ASN A 452 -29.92 -41.50 -20.70
C ASN A 452 -30.89 -40.86 -19.68
N SER A 453 -30.60 -41.01 -18.39
CA SER A 453 -31.52 -40.58 -17.34
C SER A 453 -30.74 -40.20 -16.08
N PRO A 454 -30.88 -38.96 -15.58
CA PRO A 454 -30.30 -38.61 -14.30
C PRO A 454 -30.99 -39.34 -13.16
N LEU A 455 -32.23 -39.83 -13.33
CA LEU A 455 -32.87 -40.70 -12.35
C LEU A 455 -33.86 -41.64 -13.02
N LYS A 456 -34.16 -42.77 -12.37
CA LYS A 456 -35.30 -43.61 -12.73
C LYS A 456 -36.60 -42.81 -12.73
N GLY A 457 -37.25 -42.71 -13.89
CA GLY A 457 -38.56 -42.06 -14.06
C GLY A 457 -38.54 -40.57 -14.41
N LEU A 458 -37.36 -39.98 -14.63
CA LEU A 458 -37.21 -38.62 -15.17
C LEU A 458 -36.06 -38.60 -16.17
N SER A 459 -36.38 -38.63 -17.47
CA SER A 459 -35.40 -38.64 -18.57
C SER A 459 -34.81 -37.24 -18.83
N TYR A 460 -33.64 -37.17 -19.47
CA TYR A 460 -33.08 -35.88 -19.92
C TYR A 460 -34.04 -35.15 -20.86
N ARG A 461 -34.73 -35.86 -21.76
CA ARG A 461 -35.75 -35.27 -22.64
C ARG A 461 -36.92 -34.62 -21.88
N GLU A 462 -37.35 -35.22 -20.78
CA GLU A 462 -38.40 -34.61 -19.93
C GLU A 462 -37.88 -33.35 -19.22
N ILE A 463 -36.61 -33.35 -18.84
CA ILE A 463 -35.95 -32.17 -18.25
C ILE A 463 -35.81 -31.06 -19.30
N ASP A 464 -35.35 -31.41 -20.50
CA ASP A 464 -35.21 -30.53 -21.65
C ASP A 464 -36.51 -29.79 -21.96
N ASN A 465 -37.60 -30.55 -22.18
CA ASN A 465 -38.94 -30.00 -22.41
C ASN A 465 -39.44 -29.09 -21.28
N GLY A 466 -39.06 -29.40 -20.02
CA GLY A 466 -39.43 -28.58 -18.88
C GLY A 466 -38.66 -27.27 -18.85
N LEU A 467 -37.34 -27.32 -19.06
CA LEU A 467 -36.48 -26.15 -19.06
C LEU A 467 -36.76 -25.20 -20.24
N ASP A 468 -37.26 -25.70 -21.38
CA ASP A 468 -37.69 -24.87 -22.51
C ASP A 468 -38.88 -23.96 -22.21
N LYS A 469 -39.67 -24.30 -21.18
CA LYS A 469 -40.77 -23.43 -20.72
C LYS A 469 -40.29 -22.20 -19.96
N LEU A 470 -39.06 -22.21 -19.45
CA LEU A 470 -38.51 -21.11 -18.67
C LEU A 470 -37.95 -20.05 -19.61
N LYS A 471 -38.38 -18.79 -19.47
CA LYS A 471 -38.08 -17.71 -20.44
C LYS A 471 -36.65 -17.18 -20.38
N SER A 472 -35.93 -17.47 -19.30
CA SER A 472 -34.58 -16.98 -19.02
C SER A 472 -33.59 -17.15 -20.18
N ASN A 473 -32.80 -16.13 -20.46
CA ASN A 473 -31.73 -16.18 -21.45
C ASN A 473 -30.47 -16.91 -20.95
N LEU A 474 -30.32 -17.08 -19.63
CA LEU A 474 -29.17 -17.74 -19.01
C LEU A 474 -29.59 -18.84 -18.05
N LYS A 475 -29.42 -20.08 -18.49
CA LYS A 475 -29.63 -21.27 -17.66
C LYS A 475 -28.32 -22.02 -17.46
N ILE A 476 -27.94 -22.29 -16.22
CA ILE A 476 -26.75 -23.06 -15.88
C ILE A 476 -27.19 -24.36 -15.21
N LEU A 477 -26.82 -25.49 -15.82
CA LEU A 477 -27.21 -26.82 -15.40
C LEU A 477 -25.99 -27.55 -14.85
N ILE A 478 -26.08 -28.09 -13.64
CA ILE A 478 -25.06 -28.92 -13.01
C ILE A 478 -25.66 -30.31 -12.79
N ILE A 479 -25.15 -31.29 -13.53
CA ILE A 479 -25.60 -32.68 -13.45
C ILE A 479 -24.51 -33.51 -12.78
N ASP A 480 -24.67 -33.78 -11.47
CA ASP A 480 -23.78 -34.65 -10.72
C ASP A 480 -24.38 -36.05 -10.54
N SER A 481 -24.19 -36.89 -11.56
CA SER A 481 -24.65 -38.28 -11.62
C SER A 481 -23.73 -39.14 -12.51
N CYS A 482 -23.85 -40.46 -12.40
CA CYS A 482 -23.15 -41.39 -13.30
C CYS A 482 -23.60 -41.19 -14.75
N TYR A 483 -22.65 -41.26 -15.69
CA TYR A 483 -22.88 -41.07 -17.12
C TYR A 483 -23.45 -39.70 -17.48
N SER A 484 -23.25 -38.70 -16.60
CA SER A 484 -23.81 -37.35 -16.76
C SER A 484 -23.34 -36.65 -18.03
N GLY A 485 -22.22 -37.06 -18.64
CA GLY A 485 -21.76 -36.53 -19.93
C GLY A 485 -22.81 -36.61 -21.06
N ASN A 486 -23.70 -37.61 -21.04
CA ASN A 486 -24.78 -37.73 -22.03
C ASN A 486 -25.78 -36.58 -21.95
N ALA A 487 -25.90 -35.91 -20.79
CA ALA A 487 -26.78 -34.77 -20.62
C ALA A 487 -26.45 -33.61 -21.56
N ILE A 488 -25.19 -33.47 -22.00
CA ILE A 488 -24.78 -32.40 -22.92
C ILE A 488 -25.50 -32.51 -24.26
N GLN A 489 -25.65 -33.72 -24.78
CA GLN A 489 -26.34 -33.96 -26.05
C GLN A 489 -27.85 -33.74 -25.90
N ASP A 490 -28.45 -34.24 -24.81
CA ASP A 490 -29.90 -34.26 -24.65
C ASP A 490 -30.49 -32.95 -24.12
N LEU A 491 -29.73 -32.16 -23.36
CA LEU A 491 -30.20 -30.90 -22.77
C LEU A 491 -29.69 -29.66 -23.50
N GLY A 492 -28.88 -29.84 -24.56
CA GLY A 492 -28.19 -28.76 -25.27
C GLY A 492 -29.16 -27.76 -25.90
N SER A 493 -28.99 -26.48 -25.61
CA SER A 493 -29.77 -25.37 -26.20
C SER A 493 -28.94 -24.08 -26.17
N GLU A 494 -29.31 -23.08 -26.98
CA GLU A 494 -28.56 -21.81 -27.13
C GLU A 494 -28.48 -21.00 -25.82
N ASN A 495 -29.44 -21.18 -24.91
CA ASN A 495 -29.53 -20.48 -23.63
C ASN A 495 -29.10 -21.33 -22.42
N ARG A 496 -28.40 -22.46 -22.64
CA ARG A 496 -28.03 -23.41 -21.58
C ARG A 496 -26.54 -23.71 -21.56
N LEU A 497 -25.93 -23.54 -20.40
CA LEU A 497 -24.60 -24.07 -20.10
C LEU A 497 -24.75 -25.33 -19.26
N ILE A 498 -24.17 -26.45 -19.70
CA ILE A 498 -24.31 -27.75 -19.04
C ILE A 498 -22.95 -28.18 -18.49
N LEU A 499 -22.90 -28.41 -17.18
CA LEU A 499 -21.73 -28.89 -16.45
C LEU A 499 -22.04 -30.29 -15.92
N THR A 500 -21.19 -31.27 -16.24
CA THR A 500 -21.39 -32.68 -15.85
C THR A 500 -20.25 -33.14 -14.96
N SER A 501 -20.54 -34.05 -14.03
CA SER A 501 -19.52 -34.58 -13.12
C SER A 501 -18.65 -35.69 -13.71
N SER A 502 -19.02 -36.21 -14.90
CA SER A 502 -18.35 -37.33 -15.57
C SER A 502 -18.52 -37.25 -17.09
N GLY A 503 -17.71 -38.03 -17.83
CA GLY A 503 -17.94 -38.29 -19.25
C GLY A 503 -19.15 -39.20 -19.52
N GLU A 504 -19.52 -39.34 -20.80
CA GLU A 504 -20.68 -40.12 -21.26
C GLU A 504 -20.64 -41.61 -20.85
N ASN A 505 -19.43 -42.16 -20.69
CA ASN A 505 -19.19 -43.57 -20.40
C ASN A 505 -18.57 -43.80 -19.02
N GLU A 506 -18.65 -42.80 -18.13
CA GLU A 506 -17.98 -42.80 -16.84
C GLU A 506 -18.98 -42.80 -15.69
N LEU A 507 -18.65 -43.49 -14.60
CA LEU A 507 -19.37 -43.33 -13.34
C LEU A 507 -19.01 -41.96 -12.72
N ALA A 508 -19.77 -41.51 -11.71
CA ALA A 508 -19.46 -40.33 -10.93
C ALA A 508 -19.51 -40.63 -9.42
N TYR A 509 -18.82 -39.83 -8.60
CA TYR A 509 -18.73 -40.04 -7.15
C TYR A 509 -19.51 -39.00 -6.30
N GLY A 510 -20.18 -38.02 -6.91
CA GLY A 510 -21.02 -37.03 -6.20
C GLY A 510 -20.23 -35.97 -5.44
N TRP A 511 -19.14 -35.49 -6.03
CA TRP A 511 -18.30 -34.44 -5.43
C TRP A 511 -18.20 -33.19 -6.28
N PHE A 512 -18.60 -33.26 -7.54
CA PHE A 512 -18.34 -32.20 -8.50
C PHE A 512 -19.11 -30.93 -8.15
N TYR A 513 -20.42 -31.02 -7.84
CA TYR A 513 -21.22 -29.84 -7.49
C TYR A 513 -20.61 -29.08 -6.29
N TYR A 514 -20.19 -29.81 -5.25
CA TYR A 514 -19.62 -29.22 -4.05
C TYR A 514 -18.27 -28.55 -4.32
N LEU A 515 -17.40 -29.21 -5.11
CA LEU A 515 -16.10 -28.66 -5.49
C LEU A 515 -16.23 -27.45 -6.42
N PHE A 516 -17.24 -27.43 -7.28
CA PHE A 516 -17.58 -26.28 -8.13
C PHE A 516 -17.90 -25.05 -7.29
N PHE A 517 -18.87 -25.13 -6.37
CA PHE A 517 -19.21 -24.00 -5.51
C PHE A 517 -18.11 -23.63 -4.49
N SER A 518 -17.30 -24.61 -4.06
CA SER A 518 -16.12 -24.30 -3.25
C SER A 518 -15.09 -23.50 -4.05
N SER A 519 -14.89 -23.85 -5.32
CA SER A 519 -13.94 -23.16 -6.22
C SER A 519 -14.35 -21.70 -6.46
N MET A 520 -15.65 -21.38 -6.50
CA MET A 520 -16.14 -20.00 -6.59
C MET A 520 -15.70 -19.09 -5.44
N ARG A 521 -15.29 -19.67 -4.30
CA ARG A 521 -14.87 -18.94 -3.10
C ARG A 521 -13.35 -18.91 -2.91
N GLU A 522 -12.61 -19.57 -3.80
CA GLU A 522 -11.16 -19.71 -3.70
C GLU A 522 -10.48 -18.73 -4.65
N LYS A 523 -9.63 -17.83 -4.14
CA LYS A 523 -8.78 -16.95 -4.95
C LYS A 523 -7.91 -17.73 -5.94
N ALA A 524 -7.55 -18.97 -5.60
CA ALA A 524 -6.81 -19.87 -6.51
C ALA A 524 -7.59 -20.26 -7.77
N SER A 525 -8.88 -19.98 -7.84
CA SER A 525 -9.72 -20.19 -9.01
C SER A 525 -9.86 -18.94 -9.88
N ASP A 526 -9.55 -17.75 -9.37
CA ASP A 526 -9.56 -16.48 -10.14
C ASP A 526 -8.32 -16.47 -11.05
N LEU A 527 -8.50 -16.96 -12.28
CA LEU A 527 -7.41 -17.17 -13.24
C LEU A 527 -7.05 -15.88 -13.98
N ASN A 528 -7.98 -14.93 -14.07
CA ASN A 528 -7.77 -13.65 -14.74
C ASN A 528 -7.38 -12.51 -13.78
N GLY A 529 -7.43 -12.74 -12.47
CA GLY A 529 -7.03 -11.78 -11.44
C GLY A 529 -8.01 -10.62 -11.25
N ASN A 530 -9.26 -10.75 -11.70
CA ASN A 530 -10.26 -9.69 -11.59
C ASN A 530 -10.96 -9.65 -10.23
N GLY A 531 -10.60 -10.56 -9.32
CA GLY A 531 -11.17 -10.66 -7.98
C GLY A 531 -12.47 -11.44 -7.92
N TYR A 532 -12.93 -12.07 -8.99
CA TYR A 532 -14.13 -12.88 -9.03
C TYR A 532 -13.84 -14.24 -9.67
N CYS A 533 -14.74 -15.20 -9.49
CA CYS A 533 -14.65 -16.50 -10.16
C CYS A 533 -15.84 -16.71 -11.08
N SER A 534 -15.57 -16.74 -12.39
CA SER A 534 -16.55 -17.12 -13.39
C SER A 534 -16.94 -18.60 -13.27
N VAL A 535 -18.01 -18.99 -13.97
CA VAL A 535 -18.41 -20.40 -14.08
C VAL A 535 -17.28 -21.24 -14.69
N LEU A 536 -16.61 -20.77 -15.74
CA LEU A 536 -15.51 -21.45 -16.40
C LEU A 536 -14.31 -21.67 -15.48
N GLU A 537 -13.92 -20.63 -14.75
CA GLU A 537 -12.84 -20.68 -13.76
C GLU A 537 -13.12 -21.72 -12.66
N SER A 538 -14.33 -21.64 -12.11
CA SER A 538 -14.81 -22.56 -11.08
C SER A 538 -14.91 -24.00 -11.59
N PHE A 539 -15.38 -24.18 -12.83
CA PHE A 539 -15.43 -25.47 -13.51
C PHE A 539 -14.02 -26.05 -13.69
N ASN A 540 -13.08 -25.28 -14.24
CA ASN A 540 -11.71 -25.74 -14.50
C ASN A 540 -11.01 -26.18 -13.22
N ARG A 541 -11.18 -25.42 -12.14
CA ARG A 541 -10.66 -25.78 -10.82
C ARG A 541 -11.30 -27.07 -10.30
N ALA A 542 -12.63 -27.13 -10.26
CA ALA A 542 -13.36 -28.28 -9.76
C ALA A 542 -13.06 -29.55 -10.56
N ARG A 543 -12.99 -29.43 -11.90
CA ARG A 543 -12.60 -30.50 -12.82
C ARG A 543 -11.24 -31.07 -12.46
N LYS A 544 -10.22 -30.23 -12.31
CA LYS A 544 -8.87 -30.67 -11.91
C LYS A 544 -8.88 -31.38 -10.56
N LEU A 545 -9.66 -30.90 -9.59
CA LEU A 545 -9.79 -31.54 -8.28
C LEU A 545 -10.48 -32.91 -8.37
N VAL A 546 -11.49 -33.05 -9.23
CA VAL A 546 -12.19 -34.32 -9.46
C VAL A 546 -11.30 -35.31 -10.21
N GLU A 547 -10.68 -34.89 -11.32
CA GLU A 547 -9.76 -35.72 -12.12
C GLU A 547 -8.62 -36.27 -11.24
N ASN A 548 -7.97 -35.41 -10.45
CA ASN A 548 -6.86 -35.82 -9.58
C ASN A 548 -7.28 -36.78 -8.47
N ARG A 549 -8.51 -36.64 -7.95
CA ARG A 549 -8.95 -37.39 -6.77
C ARG A 549 -9.65 -38.70 -7.12
N PHE A 550 -10.38 -38.72 -8.23
CA PHE A 550 -11.31 -39.79 -8.58
C PHE A 550 -11.12 -40.34 -10.00
N GLY A 551 -10.36 -39.65 -10.86
CA GLY A 551 -10.14 -40.07 -12.24
C GLY A 551 -11.33 -39.88 -13.19
N ASN A 552 -12.42 -39.23 -12.75
CA ASN A 552 -13.54 -38.86 -13.63
C ASN A 552 -13.18 -37.61 -14.42
N HIS A 553 -13.77 -37.46 -15.61
CA HIS A 553 -13.52 -36.33 -16.49
C HIS A 553 -14.80 -35.48 -16.65
N PRO A 554 -15.10 -34.58 -15.69
CA PRO A 554 -16.16 -33.59 -15.82
C PRO A 554 -16.13 -32.90 -17.19
N LYS A 555 -17.31 -32.72 -17.78
CA LYS A 555 -17.47 -32.04 -19.07
C LYS A 555 -18.27 -30.76 -18.89
N MET A 556 -18.01 -29.83 -19.79
CA MET A 556 -18.80 -28.64 -19.99
C MET A 556 -19.24 -28.65 -21.45
N SER A 557 -20.50 -28.32 -21.73
CA SER A 557 -20.98 -28.14 -23.10
C SER A 557 -20.13 -27.08 -23.84
N ALA A 558 -20.09 -27.15 -25.17
CA ALA A 558 -19.32 -26.19 -25.99
C ALA A 558 -19.68 -24.73 -25.65
N LYS A 559 -18.74 -23.80 -25.92
CA LYS A 559 -18.78 -22.40 -25.46
C LYS A 559 -20.14 -21.73 -25.64
N TYR A 560 -20.85 -21.55 -24.52
CA TYR A 560 -22.05 -20.72 -24.42
C TYR A 560 -21.73 -19.48 -23.59
N LYS A 561 -22.51 -18.40 -23.78
CA LYS A 561 -22.33 -17.11 -23.05
C LYS A 561 -22.19 -17.28 -21.53
N GLY A 562 -22.84 -18.30 -20.96
CA GLY A 562 -22.79 -18.60 -19.53
C GLY A 562 -21.43 -19.02 -18.98
N GLU A 563 -20.44 -19.41 -19.80
CA GLU A 563 -19.13 -19.84 -19.28
C GLU A 563 -18.39 -18.71 -18.56
N ASN A 564 -18.56 -17.47 -19.05
CA ASN A 564 -17.96 -16.29 -18.44
C ASN A 564 -18.92 -15.60 -17.45
N ALA A 565 -20.11 -16.17 -17.20
CA ALA A 565 -21.03 -15.61 -16.24
C ALA A 565 -20.53 -15.81 -14.80
N TYR A 566 -20.94 -14.93 -13.90
CA TYR A 566 -20.59 -14.98 -12.48
C TYR A 566 -21.86 -15.19 -11.65
N LEU A 567 -22.03 -16.37 -11.05
CA LEU A 567 -23.29 -16.71 -10.35
C LEU A 567 -23.61 -15.86 -9.11
N VAL A 568 -22.58 -15.29 -8.49
CA VAL A 568 -22.68 -14.47 -7.29
C VAL A 568 -21.64 -13.36 -7.35
N GLU A 569 -22.00 -12.18 -6.84
CA GLU A 569 -21.06 -11.08 -6.65
C GLU A 569 -20.24 -11.34 -5.37
N LEU A 570 -19.19 -12.16 -5.51
CA LEU A 570 -18.29 -12.51 -4.42
C LEU A 570 -16.87 -12.08 -4.76
N TYR A 571 -16.46 -10.92 -4.24
CA TYR A 571 -15.10 -10.44 -4.41
C TYR A 571 -14.10 -11.21 -3.53
N LEU A 572 -13.02 -11.71 -4.13
CA LEU A 572 -11.99 -12.56 -3.55
C LEU A 572 -10.67 -11.82 -3.29
N GLY A 573 -10.56 -10.55 -3.72
CA GLY A 573 -9.30 -9.82 -3.86
C GLY A 573 -8.62 -9.34 -2.56
N TRP A 574 -9.14 -9.66 -1.37
CA TRP A 574 -8.72 -8.94 -0.14
C TRP A 574 -7.62 -9.58 0.72
N LYS A 575 -7.29 -10.88 0.57
CA LYS A 575 -6.52 -11.57 1.64
C LYS A 575 -5.01 -11.73 1.49
N ASP A 576 -4.43 -11.65 0.29
CA ASP A 576 -3.09 -12.24 0.08
C ASP A 576 -1.98 -11.32 -0.47
N GLU A 577 -2.20 -10.01 -0.65
CA GLU A 577 -1.12 -9.10 -1.14
C GLU A 577 -0.27 -8.46 -0.02
N PHE A 578 -0.47 -8.84 1.25
CA PHE A 578 0.28 -8.27 2.38
C PHE A 578 0.78 -9.34 3.37
N ARG A 579 1.50 -10.35 2.87
CA ARG A 579 2.45 -11.13 3.66
C ARG A 579 3.88 -10.93 3.18
#